data_AF-A0A0C2XUC9-F1
#
_entry.id   AF-A0A0C2XUC9-F1
#
_cell.length_a   1.000
_cell.length_b   1.000
_cell.length_c   1.000
_cell.angle_alpha   90.00
_cell.angle_beta   90.00
_cell.angle_gamma   90.00
#
_symmetry.space_group_name_H-M   'P 1'
#
loop_
_entity.id
_entity.type
_entity.pdbx_description
1 polymer ?
#
loop_
_entity_poly.entity_id
_entity_poly.type
_entity_poly.pdbx_seq_one_letter_code
_entity_poly.pdbx_strand_id
1 'polypeptide(L)' 'MARTLQVRFTPASRRPFGLTASSLKAWNPALLFWGIGTGATLTLLLSNTPIFKKDVLIKLPVVGSIWVDDIHPEDKPF' A
#
# COMPACT_ATOMS: atom_id res chain seq x y z
N MET A 1 -9.42 -53.19 -29.09
CA MET A 1 -10.00 -52.01 -28.42
C MET A 1 -8.92 -50.94 -28.29
N ALA A 2 -8.95 -49.89 -29.11
CA ALA A 2 -8.00 -48.78 -29.00
C ALA A 2 -8.68 -47.61 -28.27
N ARG A 3 -8.11 -47.19 -27.12
CA ARG A 3 -8.59 -46.06 -26.31
C ARG A 3 -7.89 -44.79 -26.78
N THR A 4 -8.61 -43.94 -27.51
CA THR A 4 -8.11 -42.64 -27.94
C THR A 4 -8.02 -41.70 -26.74
N LEU A 5 -6.81 -41.32 -26.34
CA LEU A 5 -6.58 -40.28 -25.34
C LEU A 5 -6.90 -38.93 -25.98
N GLN A 6 -8.07 -38.37 -25.67
CA GLN A 6 -8.44 -37.03 -26.12
C GLN A 6 -7.61 -35.98 -25.36
N VAL A 7 -6.57 -35.47 -26.01
CA VAL A 7 -5.79 -34.33 -25.48
C VAL A 7 -6.63 -33.07 -25.66
N ARG A 8 -7.18 -32.56 -24.56
CA ARG A 8 -7.99 -31.34 -24.56
C ARG A 8 -7.06 -30.13 -24.53
N PHE A 9 -6.82 -29.54 -25.70
CA PHE A 9 -6.15 -28.26 -25.79
C PHE A 9 -7.08 -27.16 -25.27
N THR A 10 -6.82 -26.65 -24.06
CA THR A 10 -7.44 -25.40 -23.61
C THR A 10 -6.65 -24.25 -24.23
N PRO A 11 -7.24 -23.44 -25.13
CA PRO A 11 -6.51 -22.33 -25.74
C PRO A 11 -6.08 -21.36 -24.64
N ALA A 12 -4.79 -21.02 -24.61
CA ALA A 12 -4.27 -19.99 -23.72
C ALA A 12 -5.06 -18.70 -23.98
N SER A 13 -5.72 -18.16 -22.96
CA SER A 13 -6.49 -16.94 -23.10
C SER A 13 -5.56 -15.80 -23.52
N ARG A 14 -5.71 -15.28 -24.75
CA ARG A 14 -5.01 -14.08 -25.23
C ARG A 14 -5.58 -12.85 -24.50
N ARG A 15 -5.14 -12.65 -23.26
CA ARG A 15 -5.34 -11.39 -22.53
C ARG A 15 -4.10 -10.53 -22.73
N PRO A 16 -4.25 -9.22 -22.96
CA PRO A 16 -3.09 -8.32 -23.02
C PRO A 16 -2.30 -8.45 -21.72
N PHE A 17 -0.97 -8.58 -21.83
CA PHE A 17 -0.03 -8.70 -20.70
C PHE A 17 -0.23 -9.90 -19.75
N GLY A 18 -1.04 -10.91 -20.11
CA GLY A 18 -1.25 -12.08 -19.25
C GLY A 18 -1.92 -11.76 -17.91
N LEU A 19 -2.56 -10.58 -17.79
CA LEU A 19 -3.24 -10.15 -16.57
C LEU A 19 -4.48 -11.01 -16.34
N THR A 20 -4.38 -11.88 -15.33
CA THR A 20 -5.49 -12.70 -14.83
C THR A 20 -5.69 -12.39 -13.35
N ALA A 21 -6.90 -12.62 -12.83
CA ALA A 21 -7.16 -12.46 -11.40
C ALA A 21 -6.22 -13.33 -10.54
N SER A 22 -5.87 -14.52 -11.03
CA SER A 22 -4.91 -15.42 -10.40
C SER A 22 -3.49 -14.84 -10.38
N SER A 23 -3.06 -14.23 -11.48
CA SER A 23 -1.76 -13.55 -11.58
C SER A 23 -1.69 -12.38 -10.61
N LEU A 24 -2.70 -11.50 -10.58
CA LEU A 24 -2.73 -10.35 -9.65
C LEU A 24 -2.67 -10.78 -8.18
N LYS A 25 -3.40 -11.84 -7.82
CA LYS A 25 -3.37 -12.38 -6.46
C LYS A 25 -1.97 -12.87 -6.04
N ALA A 26 -1.17 -13.38 -6.98
CA ALA A 26 0.20 -13.78 -6.69
C ALA A 26 1.11 -12.59 -6.33
N TRP A 27 0.80 -11.38 -6.82
CA TRP A 27 1.55 -10.15 -6.51
C TRP A 27 1.10 -9.46 -5.22
N ASN A 28 -0.02 -9.87 -4.61
CA ASN A 28 -0.54 -9.28 -3.38
C ASN A 28 0.51 -9.10 -2.27
N PRO A 29 1.30 -10.11 -1.87
CA PRO A 29 2.29 -9.94 -0.80
C PRO A 29 3.35 -8.90 -1.17
N ALA A 30 3.85 -8.93 -2.42
CA ALA A 30 4.85 -7.96 -2.87
C ALA A 30 4.29 -6.52 -2.87
N LEU A 31 3.08 -6.32 -3.39
CA LEU A 31 2.42 -5.01 -3.39
C LEU A 31 2.12 -4.52 -1.97
N LEU A 32 1.81 -5.42 -1.04
CA LEU A 32 1.63 -5.07 0.37
C LEU A 32 2.94 -4.54 0.97
N PHE A 33 4.07 -5.24 0.75
CA PHE A 33 5.38 -4.78 1.22
C PHE A 33 5.78 -3.45 0.58
N TRP A 34 5.57 -3.28 -0.72
CA TRP A 34 5.83 -2.02 -1.41
C TRP A 34 4.94 -0.88 -0.89
N GLY A 35 3.67 -1.16 -0.61
CA GLY A 35 2.74 -0.19 -0.02
C GLY A 35 3.19 0.26 1.37
N ILE A 36 3.58 -0.68 2.23
CA ILE A 36 4.11 -0.38 3.57
C ILE A 36 5.41 0.45 3.46
N GLY A 37 6.36 0.01 2.65
CA GLY A 37 7.64 0.70 2.48
C GLY A 37 7.48 2.12 1.92
N THR A 38 6.62 2.29 0.92
CA THR A 38 6.32 3.61 0.34
C THR A 38 5.60 4.49 1.36
N GLY A 39 4.61 3.97 2.08
CA GLY A 39 3.90 4.71 3.12
C GLY A 39 4.83 5.17 4.25
N ALA A 40 5.75 4.31 4.70
CA ALA A 40 6.77 4.67 5.69
C ALA A 40 7.71 5.76 5.16
N THR A 41 8.17 5.62 3.91
CA THR A 41 9.07 6.61 3.28
C THR A 41 8.40 7.98 3.17
N LEU A 42 7.16 8.03 2.67
CA LEU A 42 6.39 9.28 2.58
C LEU A 42 6.15 9.89 3.97
N THR A 43 5.90 9.05 4.97
CA THR A 43 5.71 9.51 6.35
C THR A 43 6.96 10.23 6.88
N LEU A 44 8.14 9.68 6.62
CA LEU A 44 9.41 10.29 7.03
C LEU A 44 9.63 11.63 6.30
N LEU A 45 9.45 11.65 4.98
CA LEU A 45 9.69 12.83 4.15
C LEU A 45 8.69 13.96 4.42
N LEU A 46 7.42 13.63 4.71
CA LEU A 46 6.34 14.59 4.91
C LEU A 46 6.08 14.94 6.38
N SER A 47 6.88 14.41 7.31
CA SER A 47 6.69 14.61 8.76
C SER A 47 6.67 16.08 9.18
N ASN A 48 7.42 16.94 8.49
CA ASN A 48 7.48 18.37 8.75
C ASN A 48 6.37 19.17 8.02
N THR A 49 5.60 18.55 7.13
CA THR A 49 4.57 19.26 6.37
C THR A 49 3.31 19.44 7.24
N PRO A 50 2.84 20.67 7.52
CA PRO A 50 1.75 20.90 8.46
C PRO A 50 0.44 20.20 8.08
N ILE A 51 0.12 20.15 6.78
CA ILE A 51 -1.09 19.48 6.29
C ILE A 51 -1.05 17.96 6.51
N PHE A 52 0.12 17.34 6.32
CA PHE A 52 0.29 15.91 6.50
C PHE A 52 0.24 15.53 7.99
N LYS A 53 0.86 16.35 8.84
CA LYS A 53 0.81 16.17 10.30
C LYS A 53 -0.62 16.21 10.84
N LYS A 54 -1.40 17.23 10.47
CA LYS A 54 -2.79 17.41 10.95
C LYS A 54 -3.75 16.33 10.43
N ASP A 55 -3.59 15.91 9.17
CA ASP A 55 -4.58 15.04 8.52
C ASP A 55 -4.26 13.56 8.66
N VAL A 56 -2.98 13.20 8.79
CA VAL A 56 -2.51 11.81 8.79
C VAL A 56 -1.86 11.47 10.13
N LEU A 57 -0.78 12.14 10.51
CA LEU A 57 0.07 11.69 11.62
C LEU A 57 -0.61 11.75 12.98
N ILE A 58 -1.29 12.86 13.31
CA ILE A 58 -1.96 13.02 14.60
C ILE A 58 -3.14 12.03 14.76
N LYS A 59 -3.70 11.53 13.65
CA LYS A 59 -4.83 10.59 13.66
C LYS A 59 -4.42 9.12 13.81
N LEU A 60 -3.12 8.83 13.90
CA LEU A 60 -2.65 7.47 14.14
C LEU A 60 -3.04 7.02 15.56
N PRO A 61 -3.74 5.89 15.73
CA PRO A 61 -4.35 5.53 17.02
C PRO A 61 -3.36 5.23 18.13
N VAL A 62 -2.13 4.83 17.79
CA VAL A 62 -1.10 4.42 18.77
C VAL A 62 -0.01 5.48 18.94
N VAL A 63 0.39 6.14 17.86
CA VAL A 63 1.56 7.02 17.83
C VAL A 63 1.23 8.47 17.48
N GLY A 64 -0.04 8.82 17.32
CA GLY A 64 -0.42 10.17 16.86
C GLY A 64 -0.07 11.28 17.83
N SER A 65 -0.08 11.00 19.14
CA SER A 65 0.22 11.97 20.19
C SER A 65 1.64 12.52 20.13
N ILE A 66 2.61 11.78 19.57
CA ILE A 66 4.02 12.24 19.45
C ILE A 66 4.18 13.42 18.50
N TRP A 67 3.19 13.66 17.65
CA TRP A 67 3.21 14.71 16.64
C TRP A 67 2.37 15.93 17.03
N VAL A 68 1.70 15.89 18.18
CA VAL A 68 0.93 17.02 18.72
C VAL A 68 1.89 18.05 19.30
N ASP A 69 1.67 19.32 18.98
CA ASP A 69 2.39 20.43 19.58
C ASP A 69 1.74 20.79 20.92
N ASP A 70 2.46 20.57 22.03
CA ASP A 70 2.03 20.79 23.41
C ASP A 70 2.51 22.13 23.99
N ILE A 71 3.23 22.93 23.19
CA ILE A 71 3.70 24.25 23.59
C ILE A 71 2.49 25.16 23.83
N HIS A 72 2.44 25.74 25.02
CA HIS A 72 1.34 26.61 25.42
C HIS A 72 1.28 27.83 24.48
N PRO A 73 0.09 28.31 24.11
CA PRO A 73 -0.05 29.44 23.20
C PRO A 73 0.69 30.70 23.66
N GLU A 74 0.85 30.87 24.99
CA GLU A 74 1.52 32.00 25.62
C GLU A 74 3.05 32.00 25.39
N ASP A 75 3.67 30.84 25.18
CA ASP A 75 5.12 30.69 24.94
C ASP A 75 5.50 30.85 23.45
N LYS A 76 4.50 30.98 22.56
CA LYS A 76 4.74 31.12 21.12
C LYS A 76 4.92 32.60 20.77
N PRO A 77 6.06 33.00 20.17
CA PRO A 77 6.28 34.40 19.79
C PRO A 77 5.39 34.88 18.63
N PHE A 78 4.64 33.97 17.99
CA PHE A 78 3.71 34.22 16.88
C PHE A 78 2.59 33.17 16.86
#